data_AF-A0A956VZ64-F1
#
_entry.id   AF-A0A956VZ64-F1
#
_cell.length_a   1.000
_cell.length_b   1.000
_cell.length_c   1.000
_cell.angle_alpha   90.00
_cell.angle_beta   90.00
_cell.angle_gamma   90.00
#
_symmetry.space_group_name_H-M   'P 1'
#
loop_
_entity.id
_entity.type
_entity.pdbx_description
1 polymer ?
#
loop_
_entity_poly.entity_id
_entity_poly.type
_entity_poly.pdbx_seq_one_letter_code
_entity_poly.pdbx_strand_id
1 'polypeptide(L)'
;TRMEGKRVLMLRAGNARGNEVVDATMTLHALVDELTPEGHHFRRVRDLRLTRDRSPMFVLSWAVMHEIDEQSPLGSVDWDKPLGGDLISIVVTLMGHDGTYGQTIYARHIYYPDDIRVNQRFEDVFSQLPDGRLMIDYGKFHDTLPDAAAMETLGLSDPKKNGDPSED
;
A
#
# COMPACT_ATOMS: atom_id res chain seq x y z
N THR A 1 7.80 1.60 -2.02
CA THR A 1 8.47 0.74 -3.02
C THR A 1 8.61 1.50 -4.34
N ARG A 2 9.22 0.91 -5.38
CA ARG A 2 9.12 1.44 -6.74
C ARG A 2 8.34 0.50 -7.66
N MET A 3 7.60 1.07 -8.61
CA MET A 3 6.91 0.34 -9.67
C MET A 3 7.13 1.11 -10.98
N GLU A 4 7.62 0.43 -12.02
CA GLU A 4 7.94 1.07 -13.32
C GLU A 4 8.84 2.32 -13.18
N GLY A 5 9.80 2.27 -12.24
CA GLY A 5 10.72 3.38 -11.94
C GLY A 5 10.14 4.48 -11.03
N LYS A 6 8.82 4.52 -10.83
CA LYS A 6 8.12 5.53 -10.03
C LYS A 6 8.02 5.10 -8.56
N ARG A 7 8.13 6.06 -7.64
CA ARG A 7 7.90 5.81 -6.21
C ARG A 7 6.40 5.66 -5.99
N VAL A 8 6.00 4.60 -5.29
CA VAL A 8 4.58 4.36 -4.99
C VAL A 8 4.38 3.97 -3.53
N LEU A 9 3.29 4.49 -2.95
CA LEU A 9 2.65 3.92 -1.78
C LEU A 9 1.76 2.78 -2.27
N MET A 10 1.96 1.58 -1.72
CA MET A 10 1.17 0.40 -2.07
C MET A 10 0.46 -0.13 -0.83
N LEU A 11 -0.79 -0.54 -1.01
CA LEU A 11 -1.55 -1.33 -0.05
C LEU A 11 -2.20 -2.51 -0.76
N ARG A 12 -2.56 -3.53 0.01
CA ARG A 12 -3.23 -4.73 -0.49
C ARG A 12 -4.56 -4.90 0.24
N ALA A 13 -5.65 -4.95 -0.52
CA ALA A 13 -6.96 -5.35 -0.02
C ALA A 13 -7.19 -6.83 -0.32
N GLY A 14 -7.82 -7.54 0.61
CA GLY A 14 -8.17 -8.95 0.48
C GLY A 14 -9.67 -9.10 0.68
N ASN A 15 -10.32 -9.86 -0.19
CA ASN A 15 -11.70 -10.24 0.01
C ASN A 15 -11.72 -11.58 0.72
N ALA A 16 -11.98 -11.57 2.03
CA ALA A 16 -12.11 -12.77 2.84
C ALA A 16 -13.54 -13.34 2.81
N ARG A 17 -14.42 -12.81 1.94
CA ARG A 17 -15.76 -13.33 1.71
C ARG A 17 -15.69 -14.35 0.58
N GLY A 18 -16.49 -15.41 0.69
CA GLY A 18 -16.63 -16.41 -0.38
C GLY A 18 -17.45 -15.94 -1.59
N ASN A 19 -17.65 -14.63 -1.73
CA ASN A 19 -18.44 -14.00 -2.79
C ASN A 19 -17.70 -12.79 -3.38
N GLU A 20 -18.21 -12.25 -4.48
CA GLU A 20 -17.65 -11.05 -5.09
C GLU A 20 -18.16 -9.76 -4.44
N VAL A 21 -17.30 -8.75 -4.40
CA VAL A 21 -17.71 -7.37 -4.21
C VAL A 21 -17.76 -6.70 -5.57
N VAL A 22 -18.97 -6.38 -6.02
CA VAL A 22 -19.25 -5.71 -7.28
C VAL A 22 -19.02 -4.21 -7.12
N ASP A 23 -18.43 -3.61 -8.13
CA ASP A 23 -18.19 -2.17 -8.21
C ASP A 23 -17.43 -1.59 -7.01
N ALA A 24 -16.39 -2.32 -6.58
CA ALA A 24 -15.57 -1.92 -5.45
C ALA A 24 -14.82 -0.62 -5.78
N THR A 25 -14.96 0.38 -4.91
CA THR A 25 -14.28 1.67 -4.99
C THR A 25 -13.46 1.90 -3.73
N MET A 26 -12.25 2.44 -3.88
CA MET A 26 -11.35 2.74 -2.77
C MET A 26 -10.92 4.20 -2.79
N THR A 27 -10.90 4.83 -1.63
CA THR A 27 -10.34 6.18 -1.42
C THR A 27 -9.26 6.16 -0.36
N LEU A 28 -8.24 6.98 -0.57
CA LEU A 28 -7.11 7.16 0.33
C LEU A 28 -6.98 8.64 0.68
N HIS A 29 -6.82 8.94 1.96
CA HIS A 29 -6.61 10.30 2.44
C HIS A 29 -5.45 10.34 3.45
N ALA A 30 -4.50 11.24 3.27
CA ALA A 30 -3.49 11.54 4.26
C ALA A 30 -4.01 12.60 5.23
N LEU A 31 -3.86 12.34 6.53
CA LEU A 31 -3.98 13.37 7.56
C LEU A 31 -2.58 13.90 7.84
N VAL A 32 -2.37 15.19 7.57
CA VAL A 32 -1.09 15.87 7.73
C VAL A 32 -1.20 17.06 8.68
N ASP A 33 -0.14 17.35 9.42
CA ASP A 33 0.00 18.62 10.14
C ASP A 33 0.66 19.65 9.22
N GLU A 34 0.08 20.85 9.15
CA GLU A 34 0.59 21.95 8.33
C GLU A 34 0.75 23.21 9.19
N LEU A 35 1.91 23.86 9.07
CA LEU A 35 2.14 25.20 9.61
C LEU A 35 1.83 26.24 8.53
N THR A 36 0.89 27.14 8.79
CA THR A 36 0.60 28.23 7.86
C THR A 36 1.69 29.31 7.91
N PRO A 37 1.82 30.16 6.88
CA PRO A 37 2.77 31.28 6.90
C PRO A 37 2.57 32.23 8.10
N GLU A 38 1.36 32.29 8.64
CA GLU A 38 1.00 33.10 9.81
C GLU A 38 1.37 32.43 11.15
N GLY A 39 1.94 31.22 11.12
CA GLY A 39 2.41 30.50 12.31
C GLY A 39 1.36 29.62 12.99
N HIS A 40 0.24 29.32 12.33
CA HIS A 40 -0.79 28.45 12.91
C HIS A 40 -0.63 26.99 12.48
N HIS A 41 -0.72 26.06 13.43
CA HIS A 41 -0.77 24.62 13.15
C HIS A 41 -2.19 24.18 12.82
N PHE A 42 -2.36 23.49 11.68
CA PHE A 42 -3.63 22.88 11.29
C PHE A 42 -3.44 21.47 10.77
N ARG A 43 -4.35 20.59 11.19
CA ARG A 43 -4.50 19.28 10.59
C ARG A 43 -5.32 19.39 9.31
N ARG A 44 -4.78 18.90 8.19
CA ARG A 44 -5.48 18.84 6.92
C ARG A 44 -5.63 17.42 6.43
N VAL A 45 -6.79 17.15 5.84
CA VAL A 45 -7.04 15.92 5.09
C VAL A 45 -6.71 16.21 3.63
N ARG A 46 -5.85 15.39 3.04
CA ARG A 46 -5.40 15.52 1.64
C ARG A 46 -5.66 14.24 0.89
N ASP A 47 -6.24 14.33 -0.29
CA ASP A 47 -6.56 13.16 -1.11
C ASP A 47 -5.29 12.56 -1.72
N LEU A 48 -5.16 11.24 -1.63
CA LEU A 48 -4.10 10.49 -2.28
C LEU A 48 -4.68 9.81 -3.52
N ARG A 49 -4.42 10.39 -4.70
CA ARG A 49 -4.97 9.89 -5.96
C ARG A 49 -4.46 8.49 -6.28
N LEU A 50 -5.36 7.52 -6.44
CA LEU A 50 -5.00 6.17 -6.82
C LEU A 50 -4.77 6.05 -8.33
N THR A 51 -3.87 5.14 -8.72
CA THR A 51 -3.69 4.76 -10.13
C THR A 51 -4.95 4.08 -10.67
N ARG A 52 -5.60 3.28 -9.82
CA ARG A 52 -6.91 2.68 -10.03
C ARG A 52 -7.66 2.68 -8.70
N ASP A 53 -8.73 3.46 -8.63
CA ASP A 53 -9.63 3.58 -7.48
C ASP A 53 -10.87 2.69 -7.58
N ARG A 54 -11.08 2.02 -8.72
CA ARG A 54 -12.26 1.18 -8.98
C ARG A 54 -11.88 -0.22 -9.48
N SER A 55 -12.57 -1.23 -8.95
CA SER A 55 -12.54 -2.61 -9.43
C SER A 55 -13.95 -3.08 -9.76
N PRO A 56 -14.27 -3.39 -11.03
CA PRO A 56 -15.60 -3.89 -11.41
C PRO A 56 -15.99 -5.15 -10.64
N MET A 57 -15.01 -6.03 -10.38
CA MET A 57 -15.14 -7.21 -9.55
C MET A 57 -13.94 -7.30 -8.61
N PHE A 58 -14.18 -7.45 -7.32
CA PHE A 58 -13.16 -7.69 -6.32
C PHE A 58 -13.42 -9.05 -5.64
N VAL A 59 -12.64 -10.06 -6.04
CA VAL A 59 -12.89 -11.47 -5.71
C VAL A 59 -11.89 -12.03 -4.70
N LEU A 60 -10.58 -11.80 -4.86
CA LEU A 60 -9.54 -12.41 -4.02
C LEU A 60 -8.67 -11.36 -3.34
N SER A 61 -7.90 -10.61 -4.14
CA SER A 61 -7.04 -9.53 -3.65
C SER A 61 -6.92 -8.42 -4.69
N TRP A 62 -6.62 -7.21 -4.21
CA TRP A 62 -6.44 -6.03 -5.01
C TRP A 62 -5.24 -5.24 -4.48
N ALA A 63 -4.18 -5.15 -5.30
CA ALA A 63 -3.07 -4.25 -5.06
C ALA A 63 -3.46 -2.85 -5.51
N VAL A 64 -3.39 -1.89 -4.59
CA VAL A 64 -3.75 -0.49 -4.81
C VAL A 64 -2.54 0.37 -4.61
N MET A 65 -2.35 1.32 -5.53
CA MET A 65 -1.16 2.13 -5.59
C MET A 65 -1.55 3.60 -5.70
N HIS A 66 -0.84 4.41 -4.93
CA HIS A 66 -0.77 5.86 -5.10
C HIS A 66 0.64 6.20 -5.55
N GLU A 67 0.75 6.85 -6.71
CA GLU A 67 2.03 7.38 -7.19
C GLU A 67 2.43 8.60 -6.35
N ILE A 68 3.67 8.59 -5.85
CA ILE A 68 4.24 9.70 -5.10
C ILE A 68 5.06 10.54 -6.07
N ASP A 69 4.36 11.40 -6.81
CA ASP A 69 4.94 12.42 -7.70
C ASP A 69 5.02 13.80 -7.01
N GLU A 70 5.37 14.84 -7.76
CA GLU A 70 5.47 16.22 -7.25
C GLU A 70 4.13 16.82 -6.82
N GLN A 71 3.00 16.25 -7.27
CA GLN A 71 1.65 16.71 -6.92
C GLN A 71 1.07 15.94 -5.74
N SER A 72 1.69 14.81 -5.37
CA SER A 72 1.30 14.00 -4.23
C SER A 72 1.47 14.80 -2.92
N PRO A 73 0.47 14.79 -2.01
CA PRO A 73 0.62 15.30 -0.65
C PRO A 73 1.74 14.61 0.15
N LEU A 74 2.22 13.47 -0.34
CA LEU A 74 3.31 12.69 0.24
C LEU A 74 4.67 12.98 -0.41
N GLY A 75 4.72 13.87 -1.42
CA GLY A 75 5.94 14.19 -2.16
C GLY A 75 7.00 14.91 -1.34
N SER A 76 6.60 15.68 -0.33
CA SER A 76 7.51 16.40 0.58
C SER A 76 7.98 15.56 1.77
N VAL A 77 7.43 14.36 1.96
CA VAL A 77 7.82 13.48 3.06
C VAL A 77 9.23 12.95 2.80
N ASP A 78 10.12 13.12 3.78
CA ASP A 78 11.44 12.51 3.77
C ASP A 78 11.33 11.04 4.19
N TRP A 79 11.24 10.16 3.20
CA TRP A 79 11.04 8.73 3.38
C TRP A 79 12.28 7.98 3.92
N ASP A 80 13.44 8.63 3.98
CA ASP A 80 14.68 8.03 4.49
C ASP A 80 14.88 8.29 5.99
N LYS A 81 13.96 9.04 6.62
CA LYS A 81 13.92 9.31 8.05
C LYS A 81 12.75 8.59 8.74
N PRO A 82 12.82 8.43 10.08
CA PRO A 82 11.66 8.02 10.85
C PRO A 82 10.45 8.91 10.54
N LEU A 83 9.35 8.28 10.16
CA LEU A 83 8.09 8.95 9.88
C LEU A 83 7.44 9.43 11.19
N GLY A 84 6.63 10.50 11.16
CA GLY A 84 5.90 10.99 12.33
C GLY A 84 6.01 12.49 12.64
N GLY A 85 6.68 13.27 11.78
CA GLY A 85 6.62 14.74 11.83
C GLY A 85 5.30 15.25 11.23
N ASP A 86 5.24 15.31 9.91
CA ASP A 86 4.11 15.96 9.22
C ASP A 86 2.98 14.99 8.86
N LEU A 87 3.28 13.70 8.67
CA LEU A 87 2.28 12.67 8.38
C LEU A 87 1.73 12.08 9.67
N ILE A 88 0.44 12.28 9.93
CA ILE A 88 -0.25 11.79 11.13
C ILE A 88 -0.82 10.39 10.88
N SER A 89 -1.51 10.19 9.76
CA SER A 89 -2.05 8.87 9.36
C SER A 89 -2.51 8.86 7.90
N ILE A 90 -2.75 7.66 7.38
CA ILE A 90 -3.40 7.43 6.09
C ILE A 90 -4.70 6.66 6.34
N VAL A 91 -5.82 7.25 5.95
CA VAL A 91 -7.13 6.64 6.04
C VAL A 91 -7.47 5.98 4.71
N VAL A 92 -7.82 4.71 4.77
CA VAL A 92 -8.25 3.89 3.63
C VAL A 92 -9.72 3.56 3.80
N THR A 93 -10.53 3.82 2.77
CA THR A 93 -11.95 3.45 2.74
C THR A 93 -12.23 2.63 1.51
N LEU A 94 -12.84 1.47 1.68
CA LEU A 94 -13.35 0.60 0.62
C LEU A 94 -14.87 0.57 0.70
N MET A 95 -15.53 0.74 -0.43
CA MET A 95 -16.97 0.63 -0.61
C MET A 95 -17.26 -0.29 -1.80
N GLY A 96 -18.40 -0.97 -1.82
CA GLY A 96 -18.86 -1.72 -2.98
C GLY A 96 -20.18 -2.42 -2.68
N HIS A 97 -20.67 -3.24 -3.60
CA HIS A 97 -21.88 -4.03 -3.40
C HIS A 97 -21.53 -5.50 -3.18
N ASP A 98 -22.10 -6.11 -2.15
CA ASP A 98 -22.03 -7.56 -1.97
C ASP A 98 -22.84 -8.23 -3.09
N GLY A 99 -22.18 -9.05 -3.92
CA GLY A 99 -22.82 -9.67 -5.09
C GLY A 99 -23.89 -10.71 -4.73
N THR A 100 -23.93 -11.19 -3.49
CA THR A 100 -24.92 -12.18 -3.02
C THR A 100 -26.16 -11.51 -2.46
N TYR A 101 -25.98 -10.47 -1.64
CA TYR A 101 -27.08 -9.82 -0.92
C TYR A 101 -27.52 -8.49 -1.56
N GLY A 102 -26.77 -7.97 -2.53
CA GLY A 102 -27.02 -6.68 -3.19
C GLY A 102 -26.85 -5.46 -2.28
N GLN A 103 -26.26 -5.64 -1.09
CA GLN A 103 -26.10 -4.58 -0.10
C GLN A 103 -24.77 -3.86 -0.26
N THR A 104 -24.75 -2.55 0.02
CA THR A 104 -23.49 -1.81 0.05
C THR A 104 -22.68 -2.21 1.28
N ILE A 105 -21.42 -2.57 1.06
CA ILE A 105 -20.45 -2.84 2.10
C ILE A 105 -19.48 -1.67 2.25
N TYR A 106 -18.97 -1.51 3.46
CA TYR A 106 -17.99 -0.49 3.81
C TYR A 106 -16.92 -1.12 4.69
N ALA A 107 -15.66 -0.84 4.39
CA ALA A 107 -14.52 -1.17 5.23
C ALA A 107 -13.60 0.05 5.33
N ARG A 108 -13.04 0.26 6.52
CA ARG A 108 -12.12 1.37 6.78
C ARG A 108 -10.92 0.86 7.57
N HIS A 109 -9.74 1.32 7.20
CA HIS A 109 -8.51 1.09 7.93
C HIS A 109 -7.72 2.39 8.06
N ILE A 110 -6.93 2.51 9.13
CA ILE A 110 -6.05 3.67 9.36
C ILE A 110 -4.64 3.12 9.56
N TYR A 111 -3.72 3.57 8.72
CA TYR A 111 -2.30 3.32 8.86
C TYR A 111 -1.64 4.53 9.53
N TYR A 112 -0.89 4.29 10.59
CA TYR A 112 -0.01 5.27 11.22
C TYR A 112 1.39 5.20 10.60
N PRO A 113 2.24 6.22 10.84
CA PRO A 113 3.63 6.23 10.37
C PRO A 113 4.38 4.91 10.60
N ASP A 114 4.23 4.30 11.78
CA ASP A 114 4.91 3.06 12.16
C ASP A 114 4.41 1.82 11.39
N ASP A 115 3.23 1.89 10.78
CA ASP A 115 2.69 0.81 9.94
C ASP A 115 3.32 0.81 8.53
N ILE A 116 3.94 1.93 8.11
CA ILE A 116 4.43 2.12 6.75
C ILE A 116 5.81 1.50 6.57
N ARG A 117 5.89 0.49 5.69
CA ARG A 117 7.15 -0.19 5.35
C ARG A 117 7.80 0.45 4.13
N VAL A 118 8.75 1.36 4.37
CA VAL A 118 9.52 2.03 3.30
C VAL A 118 10.43 1.03 2.60
N ASN A 119 10.58 1.18 1.27
CA ASN A 119 11.41 0.32 0.43
C ASN A 119 11.09 -1.19 0.54
N GLN A 120 9.85 -1.52 0.87
CA GLN A 120 9.34 -2.88 0.83
C GLN A 120 8.17 -3.01 -0.13
N ARG A 121 8.03 -4.20 -0.70
CA ARG A 121 6.89 -4.63 -1.53
C ARG A 121 6.20 -5.80 -0.87
N PHE A 122 4.92 -6.01 -1.17
CA PHE A 122 4.22 -7.22 -0.74
C PHE A 122 4.84 -8.46 -1.38
N GLU A 123 4.93 -9.54 -0.60
CA GLU A 123 5.23 -10.86 -1.15
C GLU A 123 4.09 -11.31 -2.07
N ASP A 124 4.44 -12.04 -3.13
CA ASP A 124 3.45 -12.61 -4.04
C ASP A 124 2.65 -13.69 -3.30
N VAL A 125 1.33 -13.58 -3.40
CA VAL A 125 0.38 -14.49 -2.77
C VAL A 125 -0.34 -15.35 -3.80
N PHE A 126 -0.19 -15.05 -5.09
CA PHE A 126 -0.86 -15.77 -6.14
C PHE A 126 0.03 -16.89 -6.68
N SER A 127 -0.58 -18.05 -6.88
CA SER A 127 0.04 -19.19 -7.54
C SER A 127 -1.00 -19.93 -8.37
N GLN A 128 -0.55 -20.73 -9.32
CA GLN A 128 -1.44 -21.54 -10.14
C GLN A 128 -1.35 -23.00 -9.70
N LEU A 129 -2.51 -23.62 -9.47
CA LEU A 129 -2.61 -25.04 -9.21
C LEU A 129 -2.38 -25.86 -10.49
N PRO A 130 -2.05 -27.16 -10.39
CA PRO A 130 -1.83 -28.02 -11.56
C PRO A 130 -3.02 -28.07 -12.54
N ASP A 131 -4.25 -27.79 -12.07
CA ASP A 131 -5.47 -27.77 -12.88
C ASP A 131 -5.78 -26.38 -13.48
N GLY A 132 -4.88 -25.41 -13.33
CA GLY A 132 -5.01 -24.06 -13.88
C GLY A 132 -5.79 -23.09 -12.99
N ARG A 133 -6.36 -23.53 -11.87
CA ARG A 133 -7.03 -22.62 -10.93
C ARG A 133 -6.03 -21.71 -10.22
N LEU A 134 -6.45 -20.47 -9.96
CA LEU A 134 -5.70 -19.52 -9.16
C LEU A 134 -5.85 -19.87 -7.67
N MET A 135 -4.73 -20.03 -6.98
CA MET A 135 -4.66 -20.15 -5.53
C MET A 135 -4.07 -18.87 -4.94
N ILE A 136 -4.66 -18.42 -3.84
CA ILE A 136 -4.12 -17.34 -3.03
C ILE A 136 -3.69 -17.89 -1.68
N ASP A 137 -2.46 -17.60 -1.27
CA ASP A 137 -1.94 -17.92 0.06
C ASP A 137 -2.20 -16.73 1.00
N TYR A 138 -3.29 -16.78 1.75
CA TYR A 138 -3.60 -15.74 2.74
C TYR A 138 -2.64 -15.74 3.94
N GLY A 139 -1.85 -16.80 4.16
CA GLY A 139 -0.83 -16.84 5.20
C GLY A 139 0.26 -15.79 4.98
N LYS A 140 0.52 -15.45 3.71
CA LYS A 140 1.49 -14.42 3.28
C LYS A 140 0.86 -13.06 3.00
N PHE A 141 -0.42 -12.87 3.36
CA PHE A 141 -1.18 -11.68 2.99
C PHE A 141 -0.68 -10.38 3.61
N HIS A 142 0.08 -10.46 4.70
CA HIS A 142 0.71 -9.28 5.31
C HIS A 142 2.22 -9.24 5.07
N ASP A 143 2.79 -10.28 4.47
CA ASP A 143 4.23 -10.40 4.31
C ASP A 143 4.74 -9.41 3.28
N THR A 144 5.87 -8.79 3.64
CA THR A 144 6.58 -7.83 2.82
C THR A 144 8.04 -8.22 2.73
N LEU A 145 8.63 -7.94 1.57
CA LEU A 145 10.04 -8.19 1.28
C LEU A 145 10.73 -6.87 0.93
N PRO A 146 12.02 -6.71 1.25
CA PRO A 146 12.82 -5.62 0.73
C PRO A 146 12.71 -5.53 -0.80
N ASP A 147 12.50 -4.32 -1.31
CA ASP A 147 12.47 -4.05 -2.74
C ASP A 147 13.89 -3.70 -3.21
N ALA A 148 14.64 -4.73 -3.66
CA ALA A 148 16.04 -4.60 -4.05
C ALA A 148 16.26 -3.53 -5.15
N ALA A 149 15.29 -3.34 -6.06
CA ALA A 149 15.36 -2.29 -7.09
C ALA A 149 15.22 -0.87 -6.48
N ALA A 150 14.45 -0.73 -5.40
CA ALA A 150 14.39 0.51 -4.65
C ALA A 150 15.68 0.76 -3.84
N MET A 151 16.31 -0.30 -3.31
CA MET A 151 17.54 -0.22 -2.51
C MET A 151 18.80 0.09 -3.35
N GLU A 152 18.93 -0.47 -4.56
CA GLU A 152 20.05 -0.17 -5.47
C GLU A 152 20.08 1.30 -5.91
N THR A 153 18.91 1.92 -6.10
CA THR A 153 18.83 3.35 -6.47
C THR A 153 19.21 4.28 -5.31
N LEU A 154 19.17 3.80 -4.06
CA LEU A 154 19.57 4.53 -2.85
C LEU A 154 21.02 4.21 -2.42
N GLY A 155 21.75 3.39 -3.18
CA GLY A 155 23.12 2.99 -2.82
C GLY A 155 23.23 2.10 -1.57
N LEU A 156 22.13 1.50 -1.14
CA LEU A 156 22.07 0.62 0.03
C LEU A 156 22.14 -0.83 -0.43
N SER A 157 23.24 -1.52 -0.10
CA SER A 157 23.43 -2.93 -0.45
C SER A 157 22.53 -3.86 0.37
N ASP A 158 22.00 -4.89 -0.28
CA ASP A 158 21.16 -5.95 0.29
C ASP A 158 21.87 -6.68 1.47
N PRO A 159 21.31 -6.69 2.71
CA PRO A 159 21.95 -7.31 3.86
C PRO A 159 22.09 -8.84 3.73
N LYS A 160 21.40 -9.49 2.78
CA LYS A 160 21.55 -10.93 2.50
C LYS A 160 22.73 -11.29 1.59
N LYS A 161 23.49 -10.32 1.07
CA LYS A 161 24.69 -10.59 0.25
C LYS A 161 25.98 -10.77 1.04
N ASN A 162 25.97 -10.58 2.36
CA ASN A 162 27.11 -10.90 3.24
C ASN A 162 26.94 -12.26 3.93
N GLY A 163 26.46 -13.26 3.18
CA GLY A 163 26.63 -14.65 3.56
C GLY A 163 28.04 -15.09 3.18
N ASP A 164 28.91 -15.11 4.17
CA ASP A 164 30.27 -15.64 4.10
C ASP A 164 30.26 -17.11 3.60
N PRO A 165 30.98 -17.47 2.53
CA PRO A 165 31.21 -18.85 2.15
C PRO A 165 32.55 -19.35 2.73
N SER A 166 32.61 -19.54 4.05
CA SER A 166 33.63 -20.29 4.82
C SER A 166 33.21 -20.22 6.29
N GLU A 167 33.17 -21.22 7.17
CA GLU A 167 33.78 -22.55 7.41
C GLU A 167 32.66 -23.36 8.15
N ASP A 168 32.37 -24.65 7.92
CA ASP A 168 33.10 -25.89 8.20
C ASP A 168 32.51 -27.06 7.39
#